data_AF-A0A8T8SBX7-F1
#
_entry.id   AF-A0A8T8SBX7-F1
#
_cell.length_a   1.000
_cell.length_b   1.000
_cell.length_c   1.000
_cell.angle_alpha   90.00
_cell.angle_beta   90.00
_cell.angle_gamma   90.00
#
_symmetry.space_group_name_H-M   'P 1'
#
loop_
_entity.id
_entity.type
_entity.pdbx_description
1 polymer ?
#
loop_
_entity_poly.entity_id
_entity_poly.type
_entity_poly.pdbx_seq_one_letter_code
_entity_poly.pdbx_strand_id
1 'polypeptide(L)'
;MGVHAPISLLPHGIIGAWQHLPGLRPRLVLWRNAVLVTLHTARVTAGRDTRTGGTRPNFHHCDTLDVLFFATASVISALTATWGRIPEDAPAARDRFRGRWVSGSSLLHIDGLALLASPLPGSPSSSPTASQPLSGTPRQ
;
A
#
# COMPACT_ATOMS: atom_id res chain seq x y z
N MET A 1 -23.63 25.93 10.79
CA MET A 1 -22.70 25.09 10.01
C MET A 1 -21.41 24.94 10.79
N GLY A 2 -21.37 24.01 11.74
CA GLY A 2 -20.21 23.81 12.63
C GLY A 2 -19.17 22.95 11.91
N VAL A 3 -18.14 23.58 11.35
CA VAL A 3 -16.95 22.84 10.91
C VAL A 3 -16.24 22.42 12.19
N HIS A 4 -16.27 21.11 12.50
CA HIS A 4 -15.55 20.59 13.66
C HIS A 4 -14.08 20.99 13.57
N ALA A 5 -13.51 21.44 14.70
CA ALA A 5 -12.10 21.77 14.80
C ALA A 5 -11.23 20.61 14.30
N PRO A 6 -10.14 20.88 13.57
CA PRO A 6 -9.27 19.82 13.04
C PRO A 6 -8.80 18.92 14.17
N ILE A 7 -9.12 17.63 14.07
CA ILE A 7 -8.72 16.63 15.05
C ILE A 7 -7.19 16.51 14.96
N SER A 8 -6.50 16.91 16.01
CA SER A 8 -5.06 16.69 16.13
C SER A 8 -4.80 15.20 16.35
N LEU A 9 -4.54 14.48 15.26
CA LEU A 9 -4.24 13.05 15.27
C LEU A 9 -2.77 12.83 15.63
N LEU A 10 -2.44 12.95 16.92
CA LEU A 10 -1.19 12.41 17.45
C LEU A 10 -1.19 10.88 17.32
N PRO A 11 -0.06 10.21 17.00
CA PRO A 11 -0.01 8.76 16.76
C PRO A 11 -0.68 7.91 17.85
N HIS A 12 -0.53 8.31 19.11
CA HIS A 12 -1.17 7.65 20.26
C HIS A 12 -2.67 7.99 20.38
N GLY A 13 -3.07 9.20 19.98
CA GLY A 13 -4.46 9.65 19.96
C GLY A 13 -5.27 8.99 18.84
N ILE A 14 -4.63 8.58 17.76
CA ILE A 14 -5.27 7.77 16.70
C ILE A 14 -5.85 6.50 17.33
N ILE A 15 -5.08 5.78 18.15
CA ILE A 15 -5.51 4.50 18.76
C ILE A 15 -6.72 4.66 19.68
N GLY A 16 -6.79 5.74 20.46
CA GLY A 16 -7.91 6.04 21.35
C GLY A 16 -9.16 6.60 20.64
N ALA A 17 -8.99 7.33 19.53
CA ALA A 17 -10.08 7.95 18.79
C ALA A 17 -11.00 6.96 18.04
N TRP A 18 -10.64 5.67 17.98
CA TRP A 18 -11.34 4.63 17.21
C TRP A 18 -12.78 4.41 17.64
N GLN A 19 -13.09 4.56 18.94
CA GLN A 19 -14.45 4.42 19.47
C GLN A 19 -15.38 5.53 18.95
N HIS A 20 -14.82 6.68 18.60
CA HIS A 20 -15.56 7.88 18.24
C HIS A 20 -15.68 8.08 16.71
N LEU A 21 -15.05 7.22 15.90
CA LEU A 21 -15.01 7.34 14.43
C LEU A 21 -15.44 6.02 13.74
N PRO A 22 -16.70 5.57 13.91
CA PRO A 22 -17.17 4.28 13.40
C PRO A 22 -17.02 4.15 11.87
N GLY A 23 -17.12 5.27 11.13
CA GLY A 23 -16.92 5.29 9.68
C GLY A 23 -15.47 5.02 9.24
N LEU A 24 -14.48 5.37 10.06
CA LEU A 24 -13.05 5.18 9.75
C LEU A 24 -12.50 3.85 10.27
N ARG A 25 -13.20 3.20 11.20
CA ARG A 25 -12.76 1.94 11.82
C ARG A 25 -12.31 0.88 10.81
N PRO A 26 -13.03 0.61 9.70
CA PRO A 26 -12.56 -0.36 8.70
C PRO A 26 -11.21 0.03 8.08
N ARG A 27 -11.03 1.32 7.75
CA ARG A 27 -9.78 1.83 7.16
C ARG A 27 -8.61 1.71 8.11
N LEU A 28 -8.83 2.00 9.39
CA LEU A 28 -7.81 1.92 10.43
C LEU A 28 -7.40 0.47 10.72
N VAL A 29 -8.36 -0.46 10.78
CA VAL A 29 -8.07 -1.90 10.93
C VAL A 29 -7.27 -2.42 9.74
N LEU A 30 -7.62 -2.03 8.52
CA LEU A 30 -6.87 -2.40 7.32
C LEU A 30 -5.43 -1.88 7.37
N TRP A 31 -5.25 -0.60 7.72
CA TRP A 31 -3.92 -0.01 7.90
C TRP A 31 -3.09 -0.72 8.94
N ARG A 32 -3.67 -1.03 10.10
CA ARG A 32 -2.98 -1.80 11.15
C ARG A 32 -2.53 -3.16 10.62
N ASN A 33 -3.40 -3.87 9.90
CA ASN A 33 -3.05 -5.17 9.33
C ASN A 33 -1.92 -5.05 8.29
N ALA A 34 -1.92 -4.01 7.45
CA ALA A 34 -0.83 -3.77 6.51
C ALA A 34 0.51 -3.50 7.21
N VAL A 35 0.51 -2.73 8.30
CA VAL A 35 1.71 -2.52 9.14
C VAL A 35 2.20 -3.84 9.74
N LEU A 36 1.29 -4.64 10.30
CA LEU A 36 1.64 -5.94 10.88
C LEU A 36 2.21 -6.91 9.84
N VAL A 37 1.64 -6.92 8.62
CA VAL A 37 2.18 -7.71 7.50
C VAL A 37 3.58 -7.23 7.14
N THR A 38 3.81 -5.92 7.07
CA THR A 38 5.13 -5.35 6.78
C THR A 38 6.18 -5.76 7.81
N LEU A 39 5.85 -5.65 9.10
CA LEU A 39 6.71 -6.10 10.20
C LEU A 39 6.97 -7.61 10.14
N HIS A 40 5.93 -8.39 9.84
CA HIS A 40 6.06 -9.84 9.69
C HIS A 40 7.01 -10.20 8.55
N THR A 41 6.85 -9.57 7.38
CA THR A 41 7.73 -9.77 6.22
C THR A 41 9.17 -9.41 6.56
N ALA A 42 9.42 -8.25 7.17
CA ALA A 42 10.78 -7.87 7.58
C ALA A 42 11.42 -8.91 8.52
N ARG A 43 10.65 -9.43 9.49
CA ARG A 43 11.11 -10.48 10.40
C ARG A 43 11.39 -11.81 9.69
N VAL A 44 10.53 -12.20 8.75
CA VAL A 44 10.71 -13.44 7.97
C VAL A 44 11.94 -13.35 7.08
N THR A 45 12.17 -12.20 6.43
CA THR A 45 13.37 -11.95 5.62
C THR A 45 14.62 -12.03 6.47
N ALA A 46 14.68 -11.29 7.59
CA ALA A 46 15.80 -11.38 8.53
C ALA A 46 16.06 -12.83 8.97
N GLY A 47 15.01 -13.58 9.35
CA GLY A 47 15.14 -14.98 9.77
C GLY A 47 15.45 -15.98 8.65
N ARG A 48 15.23 -15.61 7.39
CA ARG A 48 15.67 -16.39 6.22
C ARG A 48 17.17 -16.18 6.01
N ASP A 49 17.60 -14.92 6.03
CA ASP A 49 18.98 -14.53 5.77
C ASP A 49 19.94 -15.12 6.82
N THR A 50 19.52 -15.19 8.08
CA THR A 50 20.29 -15.88 9.13
C THR A 50 20.47 -17.36 8.87
N ARG A 51 19.42 -18.06 8.44
CA ARG A 51 19.48 -19.50 8.17
C ARG A 51 20.40 -19.81 6.99
N THR A 52 20.44 -18.93 6.00
CA THR A 52 21.35 -19.07 4.85
C THR A 52 22.78 -18.65 5.17
N GLY A 53 22.99 -17.66 6.05
CA GLY A 53 24.30 -17.06 6.32
C GLY A 53 25.00 -17.56 7.60
N GLY A 54 24.32 -18.28 8.49
CA GLY A 54 24.87 -18.69 9.78
C GLY A 54 25.13 -17.52 10.75
N THR A 55 24.55 -16.35 10.50
CA THR A 55 24.75 -15.10 11.25
C THR A 55 23.56 -14.74 12.13
N ARG A 56 23.73 -13.78 13.04
CA ARG A 56 22.64 -13.24 13.88
C ARG A 56 21.62 -12.46 13.03
N PRO A 57 20.33 -12.40 13.43
CA PRO A 57 19.33 -11.63 12.70
C PRO A 57 19.73 -10.16 12.63
N ASN A 58 19.82 -9.65 11.40
CA ASN A 58 19.97 -8.22 11.15
C ASN A 58 18.79 -7.74 10.30
N PHE A 59 18.46 -6.45 10.44
CA PHE A 59 17.36 -5.82 9.72
C PHE A 59 17.88 -4.82 8.68
N HIS A 60 19.14 -4.97 8.22
CA HIS A 60 19.73 -4.04 7.26
C HIS A 60 18.95 -3.94 5.94
N HIS A 61 18.27 -5.01 5.55
CA HIS A 61 17.37 -4.97 4.39
C HIS A 61 16.24 -3.91 4.55
N CYS A 62 15.86 -3.56 5.78
CA CYS A 62 14.90 -2.49 6.05
C CYS A 62 15.44 -1.10 5.72
N ASP A 63 16.76 -0.89 5.72
CA ASP A 63 17.39 0.39 5.34
C ASP A 63 17.13 0.71 3.85
N THR A 64 16.94 -0.33 3.04
CA THR A 64 16.62 -0.22 1.60
C THR A 64 15.14 -0.46 1.28
N LEU A 65 14.34 -0.88 2.26
CA LEU A 65 12.95 -1.25 2.04
C LEU A 65 12.09 0.00 2.17
N ASP A 66 11.43 0.38 1.07
CA ASP A 66 10.38 1.40 1.14
C ASP A 66 9.15 0.82 1.85
N VAL A 67 9.14 0.99 3.17
CA VAL A 67 8.09 0.48 4.08
C VAL A 67 6.73 1.06 3.70
N LEU A 68 6.69 2.31 3.24
CA LEU A 68 5.45 2.97 2.86
C LEU A 68 4.91 2.37 1.56
N PHE A 69 5.77 2.16 0.57
CA PHE A 69 5.40 1.49 -0.68
C PHE A 69 4.91 0.07 -0.42
N PHE A 70 5.62 -0.71 0.40
CA PHE A 70 5.24 -2.09 0.72
C PHE A 70 3.89 -2.17 1.46
N ALA A 71 3.69 -1.31 2.46
CA ALA A 71 2.43 -1.23 3.18
C ALA A 71 1.28 -0.82 2.25
N THR A 72 1.53 0.15 1.35
CA THR A 72 0.52 0.61 0.40
C THR A 72 0.18 -0.47 -0.63
N ALA A 73 1.18 -1.18 -1.15
CA ALA A 73 0.98 -2.33 -2.05
C ALA A 73 0.14 -3.43 -1.37
N SER A 74 0.37 -3.68 -0.09
CA SER A 74 -0.43 -4.63 0.70
C SER A 74 -1.89 -4.18 0.84
N VAL A 75 -2.13 -2.90 1.09
CA VAL A 75 -3.49 -2.32 1.15
C VAL A 75 -4.19 -2.44 -0.21
N ILE A 76 -3.52 -2.04 -1.29
CA ILE A 76 -4.05 -2.13 -2.65
C ILE A 76 -4.38 -3.58 -2.99
N SER A 77 -3.46 -4.50 -2.76
CA SER A 77 -3.66 -5.93 -3.02
C SER A 77 -4.89 -6.49 -2.28
N ALA A 78 -5.03 -6.18 -0.99
CA ALA A 78 -6.17 -6.61 -0.19
C ALA A 78 -7.50 -6.04 -0.70
N LEU A 79 -7.53 -4.78 -1.10
CA LEU A 79 -8.72 -4.12 -1.62
C LEU A 79 -9.11 -4.62 -3.02
N THR A 80 -8.13 -4.84 -3.90
CA THR A 80 -8.35 -5.46 -5.22
C THR A 80 -8.87 -6.89 -5.10
N ALA A 81 -8.28 -7.69 -4.21
CA ALA A 81 -8.76 -9.04 -3.94
C ALA A 81 -10.19 -9.04 -3.36
N THR A 82 -10.52 -8.04 -2.53
CA THR A 82 -11.87 -7.89 -1.99
C THR A 82 -12.87 -7.49 -3.08
N TRP A 83 -12.51 -6.55 -3.96
CA TRP A 83 -13.33 -6.14 -5.10
C TRP A 83 -13.65 -7.32 -6.04
N GLY A 84 -12.64 -8.14 -6.37
CA GLY A 84 -12.82 -9.31 -7.22
C GLY A 84 -13.71 -10.42 -6.63
N ARG A 85 -14.00 -10.38 -5.32
CA ARG A 85 -14.93 -11.30 -4.65
C ARG A 85 -16.36 -10.77 -4.61
N ILE A 86 -16.59 -9.51 -4.96
CA ILE A 86 -17.94 -8.93 -4.98
C ILE A 86 -18.64 -9.41 -6.27
N PRO A 87 -19.76 -10.15 -6.17
CA PRO A 87 -20.51 -10.58 -7.34
C PRO A 87 -20.94 -9.40 -8.22
N GLU A 88 -20.99 -9.61 -9.54
CA GLU A 88 -21.33 -8.55 -10.49
C GLU A 88 -22.79 -8.08 -10.36
N ASP A 89 -23.66 -9.00 -9.97
CA ASP A 89 -25.10 -8.83 -9.74
C ASP A 89 -25.42 -8.23 -8.36
N ALA A 90 -24.41 -7.81 -7.58
CA ALA A 90 -24.56 -7.21 -6.27
C ALA A 90 -24.21 -5.69 -6.26
N PRO A 91 -25.02 -4.81 -6.91
CA PRO A 91 -24.71 -3.38 -7.04
C PRO A 91 -24.61 -2.68 -5.66
N ALA A 92 -25.47 -3.05 -4.71
CA ALA A 92 -25.43 -2.49 -3.36
C ALA A 92 -24.11 -2.79 -2.61
N ALA A 93 -23.47 -3.93 -2.89
CA ALA A 93 -22.18 -4.28 -2.30
C ALA A 93 -21.04 -3.45 -2.95
N ARG A 94 -21.09 -3.27 -4.28
CA ARG A 94 -20.15 -2.42 -5.02
C ARG A 94 -20.25 -0.95 -4.60
N ASP A 95 -21.46 -0.42 -4.39
CA ASP A 95 -21.67 0.95 -3.91
C ASP A 95 -21.14 1.16 -2.50
N ARG A 96 -21.39 0.21 -1.60
CA ARG A 96 -20.82 0.24 -0.23
C ARG A 96 -19.30 0.20 -0.27
N PHE A 97 -18.71 -0.61 -1.15
CA PHE A 97 -17.27 -0.65 -1.34
C PHE A 97 -16.74 0.69 -1.85
N ARG A 98 -17.37 1.27 -2.88
CA ARG A 98 -17.00 2.57 -3.45
C ARG A 98 -17.07 3.70 -2.43
N GLY A 99 -18.16 3.79 -1.67
CA GLY A 99 -18.32 4.79 -0.62
C GLY A 99 -17.27 4.64 0.49
N ARG A 100 -16.93 3.39 0.85
CA ARG A 100 -16.00 3.12 1.95
C ARG A 100 -14.54 3.24 1.57
N TRP A 101 -14.13 2.86 0.36
CA TRP A 101 -12.72 2.65 0.02
C TRP A 101 -12.20 3.50 -1.14
N VAL A 102 -13.08 3.90 -2.07
CA VAL A 102 -12.68 4.62 -3.28
C VAL A 102 -12.98 6.10 -3.16
N SER A 103 -14.11 6.47 -2.56
CA SER A 103 -14.51 7.86 -2.39
C SER A 103 -13.50 8.60 -1.51
N GLY A 104 -12.91 9.67 -2.06
CA GLY A 104 -11.85 10.46 -1.42
C GLY A 104 -10.50 9.75 -1.31
N SER A 105 -10.30 8.61 -1.98
CA SER A 105 -9.00 7.93 -2.05
C SER A 105 -8.19 8.45 -3.22
N SER A 106 -6.91 8.73 -3.01
CA SER A 106 -5.94 8.94 -4.08
C SER A 106 -5.30 7.64 -4.59
N LEU A 107 -5.46 6.54 -3.85
CA LEU A 107 -4.79 5.26 -4.10
C LEU A 107 -5.54 4.36 -5.09
N LEU A 108 -6.86 4.51 -5.18
CA LEU A 108 -7.73 3.62 -5.95
C LEU A 108 -8.78 4.42 -6.69
N HIS A 109 -9.07 4.00 -7.92
CA HIS A 109 -10.21 4.48 -8.70
C HIS A 109 -10.90 3.30 -9.41
N ILE A 110 -12.15 3.50 -9.80
CA ILE A 110 -12.92 2.51 -10.55
C ILE A 110 -13.00 2.97 -11.99
N ASP A 111 -12.63 2.08 -12.91
CA ASP A 111 -12.81 2.26 -14.36
C ASP A 111 -13.69 1.12 -14.89
N GLY A 112 -14.93 1.45 -15.25
CA GLY A 112 -15.96 0.46 -15.57
C GLY A 112 -16.19 -0.54 -14.42
N LEU A 113 -15.81 -1.80 -14.65
CA LEU A 113 -15.92 -2.91 -13.68
C LEU A 113 -14.59 -3.20 -12.96
N ALA A 114 -13.50 -2.55 -13.35
CA ALA A 114 -12.19 -2.78 -12.80
C ALA A 114 -11.88 -1.80 -11.64
N LEU A 115 -11.20 -2.31 -10.61
CA LEU A 115 -10.58 -1.48 -9.58
C LEU A 115 -9.10 -1.29 -9.94
N LEU A 116 -8.71 -0.05 -10.19
CA LEU A 116 -7.36 0.32 -10.61
C LEU A 116 -6.63 1.04 -9.48
N ALA A 117 -5.34 0.71 -9.34
CA ALA A 117 -4.43 1.40 -8.43
C ALA A 117 -3.85 2.63 -9.11
N SER A 118 -3.83 3.75 -8.39
CA SER A 118 -3.12 4.94 -8.84
C SER A 118 -1.61 4.78 -8.63
N PRO A 119 -0.77 5.29 -9.53
CA PRO A 119 0.66 5.30 -9.33
C PRO A 119 1.02 6.13 -8.10
N LEU A 120 1.80 5.56 -7.19
CA LEU A 120 2.33 6.24 -6.02
C LEU A 120 3.41 7.24 -6.46
N PRO A 121 3.29 8.54 -6.16
CA PRO A 121 4.38 9.49 -6.37
C PRO A 121 5.49 9.14 -5.38
N GLY A 122 6.54 8.47 -5.86
CA GLY A 122 7.67 8.06 -5.02
C GLY A 122 8.37 6.77 -5.42
N SER A 123 7.81 5.96 -6.32
CA SER A 123 8.58 4.84 -6.87
C SER A 123 9.76 5.41 -7.66
N PRO A 124 11.04 5.13 -7.30
CA PRO A 124 12.14 5.44 -8.20
C PRO A 124 11.85 4.66 -9.48
N SER A 125 11.55 5.40 -10.54
CA SER A 125 11.41 4.84 -11.86
C SER A 125 12.74 4.16 -12.18
N SER A 126 12.81 2.85 -12.03
CA SER A 126 13.78 2.04 -12.73
C SER A 126 13.36 2.04 -14.20
N SER A 127 13.53 3.19 -14.85
CA SER A 127 13.57 3.25 -16.29
C SER A 127 14.72 2.34 -16.71
N PRO A 128 14.49 1.33 -17.58
CA PRO A 128 15.60 0.60 -18.16
C PRO A 128 16.42 1.62 -18.93
N THR A 129 17.65 1.89 -18.48
CA THR A 129 18.66 2.57 -19.29
C THR A 129 18.78 1.76 -20.57
N ALA A 130 18.15 2.25 -21.64
CA ALA A 130 18.33 1.73 -22.96
C ALA A 130 19.82 1.85 -23.27
N SER A 131 20.53 0.72 -23.26
CA SER A 131 21.88 0.60 -23.75
C SER A 131 21.92 1.24 -25.14
N GLN A 132 22.57 2.40 -25.25
CA GLN A 132 22.82 2.98 -26.55
C GLN A 132 23.61 1.95 -27.39
N PRO A 133 23.15 1.63 -28.61
CA PRO A 133 23.97 0.86 -29.52
C PRO A 133 25.19 1.70 -29.90
N LEU A 134 26.38 1.10 -29.76
CA LEU A 134 27.64 1.59 -30.30
C LEU A 134 27.42 2.01 -31.76
N SER A 135 27.34 3.32 -32.01
CA SER A 135 27.26 3.85 -33.37
C SER A 135 28.65 3.75 -33.97
N GLY A 136 28.77 2.92 -35.01
CA GLY A 136 30.00 2.70 -35.73
C GLY A 136 30.45 3.97 -36.45
N THR A 137 31.74 4.25 -36.37
CA THR A 137 32.41 5.22 -37.23
C THR A 137 33.00 4.48 -38.43
N PRO A 138 32.58 4.77 -39.67
CA PRO A 138 33.33 4.37 -40.85
C PRO A 138 34.39 5.43 -41.20
N ARG A 139 35.61 4.94 -41.46
CA ARG A 139 36.69 5.43 -42.35
C ARG A 139 36.98 6.94 -42.46
N GLN A 140 38.27 7.28 -42.30
CA GLN A 140 39.20 7.41 -43.44
C GLN A 140 40.61 6.98 -43.02
#